data_AF-A0A0G0JDK3-F1
#
_entry.id   AF-A0A0G0JDK3-F1
#
_cell.length_a   1.000
_cell.length_b   1.000
_cell.length_c   1.000
_cell.angle_alpha   90.00
_cell.angle_beta   90.00
_cell.angle_gamma   90.00
#
_symmetry.space_group_name_H-M   'P 1'
#
loop_
_entity.id
_entity.type
_entity.pdbx_description
1 polymer ?
#
loop_
_entity_poly.entity_id
_entity_poly.type
_entity_poly.pdbx_seq_one_letter_code
_entity_poly.pdbx_strand_id
1 'polypeptide(L)'
;MKINITKKQYETIIKALEISSFIYGPMSDFVDDKFKKDADDMDSVQEELLLNAEEFDFDKNMEEGDLKEEYYEKILNDLSEYDDYELFENLANKLGWRDFRKKYTQEEIDKMSEEHGDYLGVPMYEFEKKYYDEFNKNEYNRLYVKED
;
A
#
# COMPACT_ATOMS: atom_id res chain seq x y z
N MET A 1 0.33 -20.85 27.31
CA MET A 1 0.90 -19.50 27.44
C MET A 1 -0.26 -18.52 27.38
N LYS A 2 -0.37 -17.55 28.30
CA LYS A 2 -1.38 -16.47 28.21
C LYS A 2 -0.71 -15.22 27.66
N ILE A 3 -1.16 -14.75 26.51
CA ILE A 3 -0.73 -13.46 25.96
C ILE A 3 -1.72 -12.42 26.49
N ASN A 4 -1.22 -11.44 27.23
CA ASN A 4 -2.04 -10.34 27.72
C ASN A 4 -1.87 -9.16 26.77
N ILE A 5 -2.93 -8.79 26.05
CA ILE A 5 -2.96 -7.61 25.19
C ILE A 5 -3.73 -6.47 25.85
N THR A 6 -3.31 -5.24 25.61
CA THR A 6 -4.01 -4.03 26.05
C THR A 6 -5.12 -3.67 25.07
N LYS A 7 -6.11 -2.87 25.52
CA LYS A 7 -7.19 -2.34 24.66
C LYS A 7 -6.66 -1.64 23.41
N LYS A 8 -5.57 -0.88 23.54
CA LYS A 8 -4.92 -0.20 22.41
C LYS A 8 -4.29 -1.20 21.43
N GLN A 9 -3.64 -2.25 21.94
CA GLN A 9 -3.07 -3.30 21.09
C GLN A 9 -4.18 -4.06 20.35
N TYR A 10 -5.28 -4.35 21.03
CA TYR A 10 -6.46 -4.98 20.43
C TYR A 10 -7.01 -4.13 19.26
N GLU A 11 -7.27 -2.84 19.49
CA GLU A 11 -7.71 -1.90 18.44
C GLU A 11 -6.71 -1.84 17.27
N THR A 12 -5.41 -1.89 17.57
CA THR A 12 -4.36 -1.87 16.54
C THR A 12 -4.36 -3.17 15.71
N ILE A 13 -4.65 -4.31 16.34
CA ILE A 13 -4.74 -5.61 15.64
C ILE A 13 -5.96 -5.63 14.73
N ILE A 14 -7.13 -5.21 15.21
CA ILE A 14 -8.34 -5.09 14.38
C ILE A 14 -8.05 -4.21 13.17
N LYS A 15 -7.54 -2.98 13.38
CA LYS A 15 -7.19 -2.08 12.28
C LYS A 15 -6.23 -2.71 11.27
N ALA A 16 -5.21 -3.43 11.74
CA ALA A 16 -4.26 -4.10 10.85
C ALA A 16 -4.90 -5.23 10.04
N LEU A 17 -5.82 -5.99 10.62
CA LEU A 17 -6.58 -7.03 9.92
C LEU A 17 -7.50 -6.43 8.87
N GLU A 18 -8.23 -5.35 9.20
CA GLU A 18 -9.07 -4.64 8.21
C GLU A 18 -8.23 -4.17 7.02
N ILE A 19 -7.14 -3.46 7.26
CA ILE A 19 -6.23 -3.02 6.19
C ILE A 19 -5.72 -4.22 5.37
N SER A 20 -5.43 -5.35 6.03
CA SER A 20 -4.96 -6.54 5.34
C SER A 20 -6.05 -7.21 4.50
N SER A 21 -7.31 -7.22 4.95
CA SER A 21 -8.42 -7.80 4.18
C SER A 21 -8.69 -7.02 2.90
N PHE A 22 -8.53 -5.68 2.92
CA PHE A 22 -8.54 -4.84 1.72
C PHE A 22 -7.43 -5.15 0.71
N ILE A 23 -6.36 -5.82 1.13
CA ILE A 23 -5.26 -6.22 0.26
C ILE A 23 -5.44 -7.67 -0.19
N TYR A 24 -5.57 -8.60 0.76
CA TYR A 24 -5.61 -10.03 0.49
C TYR A 24 -6.93 -10.51 -0.13
N GLY A 25 -8.05 -9.85 0.17
CA GLY A 25 -9.34 -10.13 -0.48
C GLY A 25 -9.25 -9.94 -2.01
N PRO A 26 -8.91 -8.74 -2.50
CA PRO A 26 -8.71 -8.51 -3.93
C PRO A 26 -7.59 -9.36 -4.54
N MET A 27 -6.50 -9.62 -3.81
CA MET A 27 -5.43 -10.48 -4.31
C MET A 27 -5.90 -11.93 -4.50
N SER A 28 -6.73 -12.44 -3.59
CA SER A 28 -7.38 -13.75 -3.71
C SER A 28 -8.34 -13.79 -4.91
N ASP A 29 -9.17 -12.75 -5.06
CA ASP A 29 -10.22 -12.74 -6.09
C ASP A 29 -9.70 -12.48 -7.51
N PHE A 30 -8.66 -11.66 -7.65
CA PHE A 30 -8.27 -11.10 -8.94
C PHE A 30 -6.82 -11.40 -9.36
N VAL A 31 -5.94 -11.83 -8.45
CA VAL A 31 -4.51 -12.01 -8.76
C VAL A 31 -4.14 -13.49 -8.87
N ASP A 32 -4.24 -14.26 -7.79
CA ASP A 32 -3.77 -15.66 -7.73
C ASP A 32 -4.38 -16.42 -6.55
N ASP A 33 -4.85 -17.65 -6.79
CA ASP A 33 -5.43 -18.54 -5.77
C ASP A 33 -4.50 -18.80 -4.58
N LYS A 34 -3.18 -18.62 -4.73
CA LYS A 34 -2.24 -18.79 -3.61
C LYS A 34 -2.52 -17.85 -2.42
N PHE A 35 -3.18 -16.72 -2.66
CA PHE A 35 -3.53 -15.74 -1.62
C PHE A 35 -4.80 -16.11 -0.86
N LYS A 36 -5.62 -17.01 -1.40
CA LYS A 36 -6.91 -17.38 -0.84
C LYS A 36 -6.81 -17.89 0.59
N LYS A 37 -5.83 -18.75 0.85
CA LYS A 37 -5.63 -19.30 2.19
C LYS A 37 -5.32 -18.18 3.20
N ASP A 38 -4.46 -17.24 2.83
CA ASP A 38 -4.09 -16.15 3.72
C ASP A 38 -5.28 -15.21 3.97
N ALA A 39 -6.12 -14.96 2.96
CA ALA A 39 -7.37 -14.22 3.11
C ALA A 39 -8.34 -14.94 4.08
N ASP A 40 -8.61 -16.23 3.86
CA ASP A 40 -9.50 -17.04 4.70
C ASP A 40 -9.01 -17.10 6.16
N ASP A 41 -7.69 -17.25 6.37
CA ASP A 41 -7.07 -17.26 7.70
C ASP A 41 -7.20 -15.88 8.39
N MET A 42 -7.10 -14.77 7.66
CA MET A 42 -7.28 -13.42 8.19
C MET A 42 -8.73 -13.15 8.60
N ASP A 43 -9.69 -13.47 7.74
CA ASP A 43 -11.13 -13.31 8.00
C ASP A 43 -11.52 -14.10 9.25
N SER A 44 -11.04 -15.34 9.37
CA SER A 44 -11.28 -16.19 10.55
C SER A 44 -10.75 -15.58 11.85
N VAL A 45 -9.57 -14.95 11.80
CA VAL A 45 -8.99 -14.29 12.98
C VAL A 45 -9.75 -13.01 13.32
N GLN A 46 -10.16 -12.25 12.31
CA GLN A 46 -10.94 -11.02 12.47
C GLN A 46 -12.29 -11.35 13.13
N GLU A 47 -13.03 -12.32 12.62
CA GLU A 47 -14.30 -12.79 13.21
C GLU A 47 -14.14 -13.15 14.70
N GLU A 48 -13.14 -13.97 15.04
CA GLU A 48 -12.89 -14.38 16.42
C GLU A 48 -12.56 -13.18 17.32
N LEU A 49 -11.79 -12.21 16.84
CA LEU A 49 -11.52 -11.01 17.61
C LEU A 49 -12.82 -10.21 17.83
N LEU A 50 -13.58 -9.92 16.77
CA LEU A 50 -14.82 -9.15 16.87
C LEU A 50 -15.83 -9.75 17.85
N LEU A 51 -15.90 -11.09 17.97
CA LEU A 51 -16.70 -11.78 19.00
C LEU A 51 -16.29 -11.42 20.45
N ASN A 52 -15.03 -11.06 20.66
CA ASN A 52 -14.46 -10.70 21.96
C ASN A 52 -14.33 -9.17 22.14
N ALA A 53 -14.94 -8.35 21.27
CA ALA A 53 -14.81 -6.89 21.29
C ALA A 53 -15.24 -6.24 22.64
N GLU A 54 -16.24 -6.81 23.31
CA GLU A 54 -16.72 -6.31 24.62
C GLU A 54 -15.63 -6.40 25.69
N GLU A 55 -14.81 -7.46 25.72
CA GLU A 55 -13.74 -7.63 26.72
C GLU A 55 -12.67 -6.53 26.64
N PHE A 56 -12.59 -5.84 25.51
CA PHE A 56 -11.60 -4.81 25.23
C PHE A 56 -12.18 -3.39 25.12
N ASP A 57 -13.45 -3.17 25.51
CA ASP A 57 -14.22 -1.92 25.31
C ASP A 57 -14.20 -1.44 23.84
N PHE A 58 -14.21 -2.39 22.90
CA PHE A 58 -14.21 -2.11 21.46
C PHE A 58 -15.62 -2.17 20.85
N ASP A 59 -16.60 -2.69 21.59
CA ASP A 59 -18.04 -2.69 21.28
C ASP A 59 -18.58 -1.33 20.82
N LYS A 60 -18.03 -0.22 21.34
CA LYS A 60 -18.37 1.15 20.91
C LYS A 60 -18.12 1.41 19.41
N ASN A 61 -17.25 0.63 18.78
CA ASN A 61 -16.91 0.70 17.35
C ASN A 61 -17.64 -0.37 16.53
N MET A 62 -18.58 -1.11 17.14
CA MET A 62 -19.35 -2.18 16.52
C MET A 62 -20.82 -1.79 16.32
N GLU A 63 -21.45 -2.30 15.26
CA GLU A 63 -22.88 -2.21 14.97
C GLU A 63 -23.36 -3.53 14.37
N GLU A 64 -24.36 -4.15 15.00
CA GLU A 64 -24.96 -5.43 14.55
C GLU A 64 -23.99 -6.61 14.32
N GLY A 65 -22.80 -6.58 14.93
CA GLY A 65 -21.78 -7.63 14.79
C GLY A 65 -20.64 -7.26 13.83
N ASP A 66 -20.77 -6.14 13.12
CA ASP A 66 -19.76 -5.60 12.22
C ASP A 66 -19.14 -4.31 12.78
N LEU A 67 -18.07 -3.82 12.15
CA LEU A 67 -17.53 -2.50 12.44
C LEU A 67 -18.50 -1.41 12.02
N LYS A 68 -18.63 -0.37 12.84
CA LYS A 68 -19.37 0.85 12.50
C LYS A 68 -18.79 1.49 11.23
N GLU A 69 -19.68 2.05 10.42
CA GLU A 69 -19.33 2.79 9.21
C GLU A 69 -18.27 3.87 9.48
N GLU A 70 -18.39 4.65 10.55
CA GLU A 70 -17.40 5.69 10.91
C GLU A 70 -15.99 5.13 11.18
N TYR A 71 -15.87 3.90 11.67
CA TYR A 71 -14.58 3.26 11.89
C TYR A 71 -14.01 2.74 10.56
N TYR A 72 -14.87 2.16 9.74
CA TYR A 72 -14.55 1.70 8.39
C TYR A 72 -14.10 2.85 7.47
N GLU A 73 -14.78 4.00 7.50
CA GLU A 73 -14.40 5.21 6.76
C GLU A 73 -13.00 5.70 7.13
N LYS A 74 -12.60 5.62 8.40
CA LYS A 74 -11.24 6.00 8.82
C LYS A 74 -10.20 5.08 8.20
N ILE A 75 -10.47 3.78 8.14
CA ILE A 75 -9.57 2.81 7.50
C ILE A 75 -9.47 3.07 6.00
N LEU A 76 -10.61 3.33 5.34
CA LEU A 76 -10.63 3.68 3.91
C LEU A 76 -9.84 4.96 3.61
N ASN A 77 -9.92 5.97 4.48
CA ASN A 77 -9.12 7.19 4.32
C ASN A 77 -7.62 6.90 4.47
N ASP A 78 -7.23 6.11 5.47
CA ASP A 78 -5.82 5.72 5.64
C ASP A 78 -5.30 4.92 4.41
N LEU A 79 -6.12 4.03 3.86
CA LEU A 79 -5.80 3.29 2.63
C LEU A 79 -5.69 4.21 1.41
N SER A 80 -6.62 5.15 1.26
CA SER A 80 -6.57 6.12 0.16
C SER A 80 -5.31 6.98 0.22
N GLU A 81 -4.91 7.44 1.41
CA GLU A 81 -3.66 8.19 1.58
C GLU A 81 -2.42 7.35 1.21
N TYR A 82 -2.42 6.06 1.55
CA TYR A 82 -1.36 5.13 1.17
C TYR A 82 -1.34 4.86 -0.34
N ASP A 83 -2.49 4.58 -0.94
CA ASP A 83 -2.63 4.32 -2.38
C ASP A 83 -2.21 5.54 -3.20
N ASP A 84 -2.58 6.75 -2.76
CA ASP A 84 -2.15 7.99 -3.40
C ASP A 84 -0.63 8.16 -3.34
N TYR A 85 -0.03 7.88 -2.18
CA TYR A 85 1.43 7.91 -2.01
C TYR A 85 2.13 6.88 -2.91
N GLU A 86 1.70 5.61 -2.89
CA GLU A 86 2.28 4.55 -3.71
C GLU A 86 2.09 4.81 -5.20
N LEU A 87 0.91 5.25 -5.64
CA LEU A 87 0.66 5.57 -7.05
C LEU A 87 1.60 6.69 -7.51
N PHE A 88 1.72 7.73 -6.70
CA PHE A 88 2.56 8.89 -6.98
C PHE A 88 4.03 8.48 -7.15
N GLU A 89 4.58 7.75 -6.17
CA GLU A 89 5.97 7.29 -6.18
C GLU A 89 6.23 6.30 -7.32
N ASN A 90 5.38 5.29 -7.47
CA ASN A 90 5.56 4.27 -8.50
C ASN A 90 5.46 4.86 -9.91
N LEU A 91 4.55 5.82 -10.13
CA LEU A 91 4.42 6.46 -11.43
C LEU A 91 5.64 7.36 -11.72
N ALA A 92 6.10 8.14 -10.73
CA ALA A 92 7.29 8.97 -10.87
C ALA A 92 8.53 8.11 -11.18
N ASN A 93 8.69 6.99 -10.47
CA ASN A 93 9.77 6.03 -10.69
C ASN A 93 9.72 5.43 -12.11
N LYS A 94 8.56 4.93 -12.54
CA LYS A 94 8.38 4.33 -13.87
C LYS A 94 8.67 5.33 -15.00
N LEU A 95 8.19 6.57 -14.87
CA LEU A 95 8.45 7.63 -15.84
C LEU A 95 9.92 8.07 -15.83
N GLY A 96 10.54 8.12 -14.66
CA GLY A 96 11.97 8.35 -14.49
C GLY A 96 12.79 7.30 -15.24
N TRP A 97 12.50 6.01 -15.04
CA TRP A 97 13.18 4.90 -15.72
C TRP A 97 13.01 4.93 -17.24
N ARG A 98 11.79 5.25 -17.70
CA ARG A 98 11.51 5.42 -19.13
C ARG A 98 12.43 6.46 -19.74
N ASP A 99 12.55 7.63 -19.11
CA ASP A 99 13.37 8.73 -19.63
C ASP A 99 14.87 8.44 -19.48
N PHE A 100 15.28 7.78 -18.39
CA PHE A 100 16.66 7.35 -18.17
C PHE A 100 17.13 6.41 -19.29
N ARG A 101 16.34 5.38 -19.62
CA ARG A 101 16.62 4.41 -20.69
C ARG A 101 16.49 4.99 -22.11
N LYS A 102 15.81 6.13 -22.27
CA LYS A 102 15.82 6.89 -23.53
C LYS A 102 17.08 7.73 -23.70
N LYS A 103 17.66 8.19 -22.58
CA LYS A 103 18.84 9.05 -22.59
C LYS A 103 20.13 8.24 -22.68
N TYR A 104 20.20 7.12 -21.98
CA TYR A 104 21.39 6.28 -21.90
C TYR A 104 21.15 4.93 -22.55
N THR A 105 22.20 4.44 -23.22
CA THR A 105 22.28 3.07 -23.72
C THR A 105 22.44 2.08 -22.56
N GLN A 106 22.14 0.81 -22.80
CA GLN A 106 22.31 -0.22 -21.79
C GLN A 106 23.77 -0.31 -21.29
N GLU A 107 24.76 -0.19 -22.18
CA GLU A 107 26.18 -0.20 -21.80
C GLU A 107 26.56 0.96 -20.86
N GLU A 108 26.01 2.15 -21.09
CA GLU A 108 26.23 3.30 -20.20
C GLU A 108 25.57 3.09 -18.83
N ILE A 109 24.36 2.50 -18.82
CA ILE A 109 23.64 2.18 -17.59
C ILE A 109 24.41 1.13 -16.77
N ASP A 110 24.90 0.07 -17.41
CA ASP A 110 25.66 -0.98 -16.76
C ASP A 110 26.94 -0.41 -16.13
N LYS A 111 27.65 0.46 -16.87
CA LYS A 111 28.83 1.17 -16.35
C LYS A 111 28.50 2.07 -15.16
N MET A 112 27.40 2.82 -15.21
CA MET A 112 26.95 3.64 -14.07
C MET A 112 26.61 2.77 -12.86
N SER A 113 26.00 1.61 -13.08
CA SER A 113 25.67 0.64 -12.02
C SER A 113 26.93 0.15 -11.32
N GLU A 114 27.94 -0.28 -12.08
CA GLU A 114 29.24 -0.71 -11.54
C GLU A 114 29.94 0.42 -10.76
N GLU A 115 29.94 1.65 -11.28
CA GLU A 115 30.52 2.83 -10.63
C GLU A 115 29.84 3.18 -9.29
N HIS A 116 28.57 2.80 -9.12
CA HIS A 116 27.77 3.09 -7.92
C HIS A 116 27.46 1.84 -7.08
N GLY A 117 28.20 0.74 -7.26
CA GLY A 117 28.04 -0.47 -6.44
C GLY A 117 26.68 -1.14 -6.61
N ASP A 118 26.25 -1.29 -7.86
CA ASP A 118 24.96 -1.85 -8.27
C ASP A 118 23.73 -1.02 -7.87
N TYR A 119 23.95 0.23 -7.44
CA TYR A 119 22.89 1.14 -7.05
C TYR A 119 22.73 2.30 -8.04
N LEU A 120 21.68 2.25 -8.84
CA LEU A 120 21.37 3.30 -9.82
C LEU A 120 20.57 4.48 -9.24
N GLY A 121 20.25 4.50 -7.95
CA GLY A 121 19.43 5.58 -7.38
C GLY A 121 20.07 6.97 -7.49
N VAL A 122 21.40 7.08 -7.39
CA VAL A 122 22.11 8.36 -7.57
C VAL A 122 21.98 8.89 -9.01
N PRO A 123 22.34 8.12 -10.06
CA PRO A 123 22.16 8.60 -11.44
C PRO A 123 20.69 8.73 -11.88
N MET A 124 19.77 8.00 -11.22
CA MET A 124 18.33 8.07 -11.46
C MET A 124 17.65 9.28 -10.80
N TYR A 125 18.22 9.81 -9.72
CA TYR A 125 17.57 10.79 -8.85
C TYR A 125 16.95 11.97 -9.61
N GLU A 126 17.69 12.59 -10.53
CA GLU A 126 17.20 13.75 -11.28
C GLU A 126 16.02 13.41 -12.22
N PHE A 127 15.93 12.16 -12.69
CA PHE A 127 14.82 11.71 -13.54
C PHE A 127 13.56 11.48 -12.71
N GLU A 128 13.70 10.83 -11.56
CA GLU A 128 12.58 10.58 -10.64
C GLU A 128 12.08 11.88 -10.02
N LYS A 129 13.00 12.71 -9.51
CA LYS A 129 12.70 14.01 -8.90
C LYS A 129 11.90 14.93 -9.84
N LYS A 130 12.21 14.94 -11.13
CA LYS A 130 11.47 15.72 -12.13
C LYS A 130 9.97 15.38 -12.12
N TYR A 131 9.62 14.10 -12.05
CA TYR A 131 8.22 13.66 -12.03
C TYR A 131 7.59 13.85 -10.65
N TYR A 132 8.36 13.59 -9.59
CA TYR A 132 7.94 13.86 -8.22
C TYR A 132 7.56 15.34 -8.03
N ASP A 133 8.39 16.27 -8.50
CA ASP A 133 8.11 17.71 -8.43
C ASP A 133 6.89 18.10 -9.28
N GLU A 134 6.72 17.50 -10.47
CA GLU A 134 5.60 17.81 -11.36
C GLU A 134 4.27 17.33 -10.77
N PHE A 135 4.21 16.11 -10.23
CA PHE A 135 3.02 15.58 -9.59
C PHE A 135 2.70 16.30 -8.28
N ASN A 136 3.70 16.74 -7.51
CA ASN A 136 3.43 17.52 -6.29
C ASN A 136 2.78 18.86 -6.60
N LYS A 137 3.15 19.45 -7.75
CA LYS A 137 2.68 20.77 -8.14
C LYS A 137 1.36 20.73 -8.93
N ASN A 138 1.16 19.70 -9.74
CA ASN A 138 0.07 19.66 -10.71
C ASN A 138 -0.77 18.40 -10.62
N GLU A 139 -0.52 17.51 -9.65
CA GLU A 139 -1.13 16.18 -9.57
C GLU A 139 -1.00 15.45 -10.92
N TYR A 140 -2.07 14.77 -11.36
CA TYR A 140 -2.12 14.08 -12.64
C TYR A 140 -2.66 14.96 -13.79
N ASN A 141 -2.93 16.24 -13.56
CA ASN A 141 -3.61 17.13 -14.53
C ASN A 141 -2.86 17.33 -15.85
N ARG A 142 -1.55 17.04 -15.88
CA ARG A 142 -0.70 17.14 -17.07
C ARG A 142 -0.18 15.80 -17.55
N LEU A 143 -0.66 14.71 -16.96
CA LEU A 143 -0.39 13.37 -17.43
C LEU A 143 -1.33 13.07 -18.60
N TYR A 144 -0.76 12.83 -19.78
CA TYR A 144 -1.51 12.43 -20.96
C TYR A 144 -1.02 11.06 -21.42
N VAL A 145 -1.94 10.12 -21.60
CA VAL A 145 -1.67 8.84 -22.25
C VAL A 145 -1.85 9.07 -23.75
N LYS A 146 -0.80 8.79 -24.51
CA LYS A 146 -0.89 8.85 -25.97
C LYS A 146 -1.50 7.55 -26.45
N GLU A 147 -2.62 7.62 -27.16
CA GLU A 147 -3.13 6.48 -27.93
C GLU A 147 -2.20 6.25 -29.14
N ASP A 148 -1.82 5.00 -29.37
CA ASP A 148 -1.03 4.56 -30.52
C ASP A 148 -1.90 4.42 -31.78
#